data_AF-A0A399QJY4-F1
#
_entry.id   AF-A0A399QJY4-F1
#
_cell.length_a   1.000
_cell.length_b   1.000
_cell.length_c   1.000
_cell.angle_alpha   90.00
_cell.angle_beta   90.00
_cell.angle_gamma   90.00
#
_symmetry.space_group_name_H-M   'P 1'
#
loop_
_entity.id
_entity.type
_entity.pdbx_description
1 polymer ?
#
loop_
_entity_poly.entity_id
_entity_poly.type
_entity_poly.pdbx_seq_one_letter_code
_entity_poly.pdbx_strand_id
1 'polypeptide(L)'
;SGGSPQGRHAQGGHGPDDDGAGDASRSMSLMDLPTDLATRLERDALMAMLQHPELVGNDLVMRAAQVTFVNESLAVVRDGVIGSMDALGGADWLSRVALEVPESFATLVKQLGVAPLPNRGDADKLAVYVKGVTAELVGRDLLRRKADLIGRLQRTDATHERERYQEIQRELMQVEAERRALRE
;
A
#
# COMPACT_ATOMS: atom_id res chain seq x y z
N SER A 1 -34.43 -4.06 73.55
CA SER A 1 -33.42 -4.60 72.62
C SER A 1 -34.15 -5.50 71.63
N GLY A 2 -34.35 -5.20 70.36
CA GLY A 2 -33.64 -4.31 69.44
C GLY A 2 -33.11 -5.16 68.27
N GLY A 3 -33.89 -5.22 67.17
CA GLY A 3 -33.51 -5.74 65.84
C GLY A 3 -33.71 -7.25 65.61
N SER A 4 -34.08 -7.78 64.45
CA SER A 4 -34.69 -7.28 63.20
C SER A 4 -35.17 -8.52 62.41
N PRO A 5 -36.10 -8.37 61.44
CA PRO A 5 -36.72 -9.47 60.68
C PRO A 5 -36.10 -9.62 59.27
N GLN A 6 -36.25 -10.78 58.62
CA GLN A 6 -36.24 -10.93 57.14
C GLN A 6 -36.69 -12.38 56.82
N GLY A 7 -37.71 -12.69 56.01
CA GLY A 7 -38.23 -12.01 54.84
C GLY A 7 -37.88 -12.83 53.61
N ARG A 8 -38.77 -13.76 53.21
CA ARG A 8 -38.68 -14.54 51.96
C ARG A 8 -38.92 -13.64 50.76
N HIS A 9 -38.13 -13.78 49.69
CA HIS A 9 -38.56 -13.46 48.33
C HIS A 9 -38.00 -14.48 47.33
N ALA A 10 -38.87 -14.90 46.41
CA ALA A 10 -38.61 -15.76 45.26
C ALA A 10 -38.64 -14.92 43.96
N GLN A 11 -38.31 -15.57 42.83
CA GLN A 11 -38.23 -15.10 41.43
C GLN A 11 -36.84 -14.59 41.03
N GLY A 12 -36.33 -14.86 39.84
CA GLY A 12 -36.86 -15.52 38.65
C GLY A 12 -35.73 -15.65 37.62
N GLY A 13 -35.94 -16.44 36.57
CA GLY A 13 -34.93 -16.66 35.54
C GLY A 13 -34.62 -15.39 34.73
N HIS A 14 -33.35 -15.25 34.34
CA HIS A 14 -32.90 -14.40 33.26
C HIS A 14 -31.95 -15.21 32.39
N GLY A 15 -32.14 -15.11 31.08
CA GLY A 15 -31.63 -16.03 30.06
C GLY A 15 -30.12 -15.97 29.81
N PRO A 16 -29.62 -16.71 28.81
CA PRO A 16 -28.23 -16.63 28.42
C PRO A 16 -27.96 -15.25 27.84
N ASP A 17 -26.92 -14.58 28.35
CA ASP A 17 -26.38 -13.38 27.73
C ASP A 17 -25.86 -13.78 26.34
N ASP A 18 -26.68 -13.45 25.35
CA ASP A 18 -26.31 -13.32 23.94
C ASP A 18 -25.45 -12.06 23.80
N ASP A 19 -24.17 -12.16 24.20
CA ASP A 19 -23.15 -11.14 23.85
C ASP A 19 -22.61 -11.42 22.45
N GLY A 20 -23.50 -11.29 21.46
CA GLY A 20 -23.15 -11.03 20.07
C GLY A 20 -22.85 -9.54 19.87
N ALA A 21 -21.63 -9.11 20.18
CA ALA A 21 -21.12 -7.80 19.75
C ALA A 21 -19.59 -7.83 19.63
N GLY A 22 -19.11 -8.28 18.47
CA GLY A 22 -17.69 -8.27 18.17
C GLY A 22 -17.29 -8.92 16.86
N ASP A 23 -18.09 -8.82 15.79
CA ASP A 23 -17.50 -8.91 14.44
C ASP A 23 -16.84 -7.56 14.13
N ALA A 24 -15.85 -7.20 14.95
CA ALA A 24 -14.89 -6.18 14.60
C ALA A 24 -14.14 -6.76 13.40
N SER A 25 -14.53 -6.33 12.19
CA SER A 25 -13.87 -6.65 10.94
C SER A 25 -12.36 -6.74 11.19
N ARG A 26 -11.82 -7.95 11.12
CA ARG A 26 -10.44 -8.24 11.54
C ARG A 26 -9.49 -7.23 10.90
N SER A 27 -8.89 -6.35 11.70
CA SER A 27 -8.01 -5.32 11.16
C SER A 27 -6.78 -5.97 10.54
N MET A 28 -6.53 -5.68 9.27
CA MET A 28 -5.31 -6.11 8.59
C MET A 28 -4.11 -5.43 9.23
N SER A 29 -3.05 -6.19 9.49
CA SER A 29 -1.83 -5.69 10.11
C SER A 29 -0.58 -6.08 9.32
N LEU A 30 0.54 -5.43 9.63
CA LEU A 30 1.85 -5.70 9.06
C LEU A 30 2.31 -7.15 9.30
N MET A 31 1.89 -7.76 10.41
CA MET A 31 2.24 -9.15 10.77
C MET A 31 1.51 -10.19 9.93
N ASP A 32 0.40 -9.80 9.30
CA ASP A 32 -0.39 -10.67 8.43
C ASP A 32 0.18 -10.73 6.99
N LEU A 33 1.17 -9.88 6.67
CA LEU A 33 1.78 -9.84 5.35
C LEU A 33 2.70 -11.05 5.10
N PRO A 34 2.65 -11.63 3.88
CA PRO A 34 3.64 -12.61 3.44
C PRO A 34 5.09 -12.10 3.49
N THR A 35 6.04 -13.03 3.63
CA THR A 35 7.48 -12.72 3.75
C THR A 35 8.27 -12.91 2.46
N ASP A 36 7.60 -13.17 1.34
CA ASP A 36 8.23 -13.30 0.03
C ASP A 36 8.88 -11.99 -0.45
N LEU A 37 9.72 -12.08 -1.49
CA LEU A 37 10.51 -10.95 -1.95
C LEU A 37 9.67 -9.84 -2.61
N ALA A 38 8.56 -10.17 -3.25
CA ALA A 38 7.71 -9.18 -3.91
C ALA A 38 6.94 -8.38 -2.85
N THR A 39 6.30 -9.07 -1.90
CA THR A 39 5.60 -8.42 -0.79
C THR A 39 6.54 -7.54 0.05
N ARG A 40 7.78 -7.97 0.28
CA ARG A 40 8.77 -7.15 1.00
C ARG A 40 9.13 -5.87 0.24
N LEU A 41 9.35 -5.93 -1.06
CA LEU A 41 9.65 -4.74 -1.86
C LEU A 41 8.48 -3.75 -1.85
N GLU A 42 7.26 -4.24 -2.06
CA GLU A 42 6.03 -3.43 -2.02
C GLU A 42 5.83 -2.76 -0.66
N ARG A 43 6.02 -3.52 0.42
CA ARG A 43 5.94 -3.04 1.79
C ARG A 43 6.98 -1.95 2.06
N ASP A 44 8.24 -2.22 1.75
CA ASP A 44 9.35 -1.30 2.03
C ASP A 44 9.22 0.00 1.20
N ALA A 45 8.73 -0.09 -0.04
CA ALA A 45 8.42 1.07 -0.86
C ALA A 45 7.23 1.89 -0.29
N LEU A 46 6.17 1.24 0.19
CA LEU A 46 5.07 1.95 0.87
C LEU A 46 5.56 2.62 2.16
N MET A 47 6.39 1.95 2.96
CA MET A 47 7.00 2.58 4.14
C MET A 47 7.81 3.81 3.75
N ALA A 48 8.63 3.73 2.68
CA ALA A 48 9.39 4.87 2.17
C ALA A 48 8.47 6.05 1.76
N MET A 49 7.43 5.80 0.98
CA MET A 49 6.49 6.84 0.51
C MET A 49 5.65 7.45 1.65
N LEU A 50 5.28 6.65 2.65
CA LEU A 50 4.46 7.10 3.78
C LEU A 50 5.27 7.88 4.81
N GLN A 51 6.49 7.44 5.10
CA GLN A 51 7.33 8.01 6.15
C GLN A 51 8.17 9.21 5.68
N HIS A 52 8.67 9.15 4.44
CA HIS A 52 9.62 10.12 3.92
C HIS A 52 9.33 10.53 2.45
N PRO A 53 8.10 10.97 2.13
CA PRO A 53 7.74 11.37 0.77
C PRO A 53 8.68 12.44 0.19
N GLU A 54 9.22 13.33 1.03
CA GLU A 54 10.17 14.38 0.65
C GLU A 54 11.54 13.84 0.23
N LEU A 55 12.02 12.75 0.86
CA LEU A 55 13.28 12.11 0.50
C LEU A 55 13.14 11.24 -0.75
N VAL A 56 11.97 10.63 -0.95
CA VAL A 56 11.64 9.88 -2.17
C VAL A 56 11.49 10.82 -3.37
N GLY A 57 10.83 11.97 -3.15
CA GLY A 57 10.52 12.96 -4.16
C GLY A 57 9.17 12.72 -4.84
N ASN A 58 8.39 13.79 -5.01
CA ASN A 58 6.98 13.72 -5.45
C ASN A 58 6.77 12.96 -6.76
N ASP A 59 7.60 13.21 -7.78
CA ASP A 59 7.50 12.52 -9.07
C ASP A 59 7.68 10.99 -8.92
N LEU A 60 8.62 10.55 -8.08
CA LEU A 60 8.86 9.13 -7.86
C LEU A 60 7.74 8.48 -7.04
N VAL A 61 7.20 9.20 -6.03
CA VAL A 61 6.00 8.75 -5.30
C VAL A 61 4.82 8.58 -6.26
N MET A 62 4.56 9.56 -7.12
CA MET A 62 3.47 9.49 -8.11
C MET A 62 3.63 8.29 -9.04
N ARG A 63 4.84 8.01 -9.54
CA ARG A 63 5.11 6.84 -10.40
C ARG A 63 4.92 5.53 -9.64
N ALA A 64 5.44 5.43 -8.42
CA ALA A 64 5.32 4.24 -7.58
C ALA A 64 3.87 3.95 -7.19
N ALA A 65 3.06 5.00 -6.97
CA ALA A 65 1.63 4.86 -6.74
C ALA A 65 0.88 4.26 -7.95
N GLN A 66 1.41 4.36 -9.18
CA GLN A 66 0.81 3.76 -10.37
C GLN A 66 1.29 2.32 -10.66
N VAL A 67 2.18 1.76 -9.82
CA VAL A 67 2.65 0.38 -9.96
C VAL A 67 1.52 -0.59 -9.59
N THR A 68 1.40 -1.69 -10.33
CA THR A 68 0.51 -2.79 -9.93
C THR A 68 1.16 -3.60 -8.82
N PHE A 69 0.52 -3.65 -7.66
CA PHE A 69 0.96 -4.48 -6.53
C PHE A 69 0.38 -5.88 -6.67
N VAL A 70 1.21 -6.88 -6.38
CA VAL A 70 0.83 -8.30 -6.33
C VAL A 70 0.11 -8.60 -5.02
N ASN A 71 0.53 -7.99 -3.91
CA ASN A 71 -0.16 -8.17 -2.64
C ASN A 71 -1.41 -7.27 -2.57
N GLU A 72 -2.58 -7.89 -2.46
CA GLU A 72 -3.87 -7.17 -2.45
C GLU A 72 -4.01 -6.21 -1.26
N SER A 73 -3.47 -6.55 -0.09
CA SER A 73 -3.55 -5.68 1.09
C SER A 73 -2.68 -4.43 0.94
N LEU A 74 -1.49 -4.58 0.36
CA LEU A 74 -0.62 -3.45 0.04
C LEU A 74 -1.16 -2.65 -1.16
N ALA A 75 -1.86 -3.29 -2.09
CA ALA A 75 -2.58 -2.60 -3.17
C ALA A 75 -3.62 -1.62 -2.61
N VAL A 76 -4.41 -2.02 -1.61
CA VAL A 76 -5.38 -1.13 -0.94
C VAL A 76 -4.69 0.09 -0.32
N VAL A 77 -3.55 -0.10 0.35
CA VAL A 77 -2.79 1.03 0.93
C VAL A 77 -2.25 1.96 -0.17
N ARG A 78 -1.75 1.39 -1.27
CA ARG A 78 -1.28 2.15 -2.43
C ARG A 78 -2.41 2.94 -3.10
N ASP A 79 -3.64 2.40 -3.13
CA ASP A 79 -4.80 3.14 -3.62
C ASP A 79 -5.16 4.30 -2.69
N GLY A 80 -5.02 4.12 -1.37
CA GLY A 80 -5.13 5.23 -0.40
C GLY A 80 -4.07 6.31 -0.60
N VAL A 81 -2.85 5.93 -0.97
CA VAL A 81 -1.78 6.86 -1.38
C VAL A 81 -2.23 7.67 -2.61
N ILE A 82 -2.77 7.02 -3.65
CA ILE A 82 -3.29 7.70 -4.85
C ILE A 82 -4.37 8.73 -4.48
N GLY A 83 -5.36 8.34 -3.67
CA GLY A 83 -6.48 9.21 -3.30
C GLY A 83 -6.07 10.41 -2.43
N SER A 84 -4.92 10.34 -1.77
CA SER A 84 -4.41 11.40 -0.89
C SER A 84 -3.35 12.31 -1.51
N MET A 85 -3.05 12.16 -2.81
CA MET A 85 -1.94 12.88 -3.48
C MET A 85 -2.01 14.41 -3.35
N ASP A 86 -3.18 14.99 -3.11
CA ASP A 86 -3.36 16.42 -2.85
C ASP A 86 -2.68 16.88 -1.54
N ALA A 87 -2.48 15.97 -0.59
CA ALA A 87 -1.84 16.22 0.71
C ALA A 87 -0.38 15.74 0.78
N LEU A 88 0.22 15.33 -0.35
CA LEU A 88 1.59 14.83 -0.39
C LEU A 88 2.59 15.87 0.16
N GLY A 89 3.38 15.45 1.16
CA GLY A 89 4.36 16.31 1.85
C GLY A 89 3.76 17.21 2.94
N GLY A 90 2.44 17.16 3.17
CA GLY A 90 1.78 17.82 4.28
C GLY A 90 1.99 17.10 5.61
N ALA A 91 1.86 17.82 6.73
CA ALA A 91 1.98 17.23 8.07
C ALA A 91 0.86 16.21 8.38
N ASP A 92 -0.26 16.30 7.68
CA ASP A 92 -1.41 15.39 7.77
C ASP A 92 -1.35 14.22 6.78
N TRP A 93 -0.30 14.11 5.96
CA TRP A 93 -0.13 13.11 4.90
C TRP A 93 -0.51 11.69 5.33
N LEU A 94 0.13 11.16 6.37
CA LEU A 94 -0.12 9.79 6.84
C LEU A 94 -1.56 9.60 7.33
N SER A 95 -2.13 10.63 7.96
CA SER A 95 -3.51 10.60 8.46
C SER A 95 -4.52 10.61 7.30
N ARG A 96 -4.23 11.37 6.24
CA ARG A 96 -5.05 11.40 5.01
C ARG A 96 -5.09 10.03 4.35
N VAL A 97 -3.93 9.41 4.16
CA VAL A 97 -3.86 8.06 3.57
C VAL A 97 -4.64 7.04 4.41
N ALA A 98 -4.56 7.15 5.75
CA ALA A 98 -5.29 6.25 6.63
C ALA A 98 -6.82 6.45 6.59
N LEU A 99 -7.30 7.63 6.19
CA LEU A 99 -8.73 7.93 6.00
C LEU A 99 -9.25 7.50 4.62
N GLU A 100 -8.37 7.40 3.63
CA GLU A 100 -8.73 7.01 2.25
C GLU A 100 -8.88 5.49 2.09
N VAL A 101 -8.32 4.70 3.01
CA VAL A 101 -8.46 3.24 2.99
C VAL A 101 -9.69 2.78 3.80
N PRO A 102 -10.24 1.59 3.51
CA PRO A 102 -11.26 1.00 4.38
C PRO A 102 -10.76 0.87 5.82
N GLU A 103 -11.67 0.99 6.79
CA GLU A 103 -11.33 1.01 8.23
C GLU A 103 -10.50 -0.20 8.67
N SER A 104 -10.77 -1.38 8.10
CA SER A 104 -10.01 -2.61 8.37
C SER A 104 -8.53 -2.53 7.98
N PHE A 105 -8.11 -1.57 7.13
CA PHE A 105 -6.73 -1.35 6.70
C PHE A 105 -6.05 -0.14 7.36
N ALA A 106 -6.79 0.70 8.10
CA ALA A 106 -6.22 1.89 8.74
C ALA A 106 -5.08 1.54 9.71
N THR A 107 -5.17 0.38 10.37
CA THR A 107 -4.10 -0.16 11.23
C THR A 107 -2.84 -0.49 10.43
N LEU A 108 -2.97 -1.13 9.27
CA LEU A 108 -1.84 -1.44 8.39
C LEU A 108 -1.14 -0.15 7.92
N VAL A 109 -1.88 0.88 7.51
CA VAL A 109 -1.31 2.18 7.11
C VAL A 109 -0.48 2.79 8.24
N LYS A 110 -1.05 2.86 9.46
CA LYS A 110 -0.36 3.40 10.63
C LYS A 110 0.92 2.63 10.95
N GLN A 111 0.87 1.30 10.88
CA GLN A 111 2.03 0.45 11.11
C GLN A 111 3.11 0.66 10.04
N LEU A 112 2.75 0.72 8.76
CA LEU A 112 3.69 1.04 7.68
C LEU A 112 4.29 2.45 7.85
N GLY A 113 3.53 3.41 8.37
CA GLY A 113 3.98 4.78 8.62
C GLY A 113 4.92 4.95 9.82
N VAL A 114 5.18 3.91 10.61
CA VAL A 114 6.10 3.99 11.76
C VAL A 114 7.07 2.80 11.87
N ALA A 115 6.88 1.77 11.04
CA ALA A 115 7.74 0.60 11.04
C ALA A 115 9.20 0.99 10.76
N PRO A 116 10.18 0.34 11.41
CA PRO A 116 11.57 0.75 11.31
C PRO A 116 12.12 0.56 9.90
N LEU A 117 12.59 1.65 9.29
CA LEU A 117 13.36 1.62 8.06
C LEU A 117 14.85 1.31 8.33
N PRO A 118 15.53 0.60 7.42
CA PRO A 118 16.99 0.52 7.41
C PRO A 118 17.65 1.90 7.44
N ASN A 119 18.82 1.98 8.04
CA ASN A 119 19.64 3.20 8.10
C ASN A 119 18.98 4.43 8.76
N ARG A 120 17.88 4.29 9.51
CA ARG A 120 17.20 5.42 10.18
C ARG A 120 18.07 6.31 11.10
N GLY A 121 19.26 5.85 11.50
CA GLY A 121 20.22 6.61 12.30
C GLY A 121 21.24 7.42 11.49
N ASP A 122 21.20 7.34 10.16
CA ASP A 122 22.12 8.00 9.23
C ASP A 122 21.28 8.59 8.09
N ALA A 123 21.09 9.92 8.11
CA ALA A 123 20.17 10.62 7.23
C ALA A 123 20.53 10.42 5.74
N ASP A 124 21.81 10.44 5.40
CA ASP A 124 22.27 10.28 4.01
C ASP A 124 21.99 8.86 3.51
N LYS A 125 22.27 7.84 4.34
CA LYS A 125 21.98 6.44 3.98
C LYS A 125 20.49 6.14 3.96
N LEU A 126 19.70 6.78 4.81
CA LEU A 126 18.24 6.68 4.79
C LEU A 126 17.69 7.23 3.47
N ALA A 127 18.10 8.43 3.07
CA ALA A 127 17.68 9.07 1.82
C ALA A 127 18.00 8.18 0.60
N VAL A 128 19.22 7.62 0.54
CA VAL A 128 19.60 6.68 -0.52
C VAL A 128 18.72 5.44 -0.52
N TYR A 129 18.43 4.88 0.66
CA TYR A 129 17.61 3.68 0.78
C TYR A 129 16.16 3.91 0.32
N VAL A 130 15.47 4.94 0.85
CA VAL A 130 14.05 5.19 0.55
C VAL A 130 13.82 5.53 -0.93
N LYS A 131 14.73 6.30 -1.53
CA LYS A 131 14.70 6.56 -2.98
C LYS A 131 14.98 5.29 -3.78
N GLY A 132 16.00 4.52 -3.36
CA GLY A 132 16.41 3.29 -4.03
C GLY A 132 15.32 2.22 -4.07
N VAL A 133 14.69 1.92 -2.92
CA VAL A 133 13.64 0.90 -2.83
C VAL A 133 12.39 1.29 -3.63
N THR A 134 12.03 2.57 -3.63
CA THR A 134 10.90 3.09 -4.41
C THR A 134 11.19 3.03 -5.92
N ALA A 135 12.41 3.42 -6.34
CA ALA A 135 12.84 3.30 -7.73
C ALA A 135 12.94 1.84 -8.20
N GLU A 136 13.35 0.92 -7.34
CA GLU A 136 13.36 -0.51 -7.63
C GLU A 136 11.95 -1.04 -7.90
N LEU A 137 10.96 -0.67 -7.08
CA LEU A 137 9.56 -1.03 -7.29
C LEU A 137 9.06 -0.61 -8.69
N VAL A 138 9.27 0.66 -9.06
CA VAL A 138 8.88 1.17 -10.39
C VAL A 138 9.65 0.46 -11.50
N GLY A 139 10.96 0.25 -11.31
CA GLY A 139 11.81 -0.44 -12.29
C GLY A 139 11.34 -1.86 -12.60
N ARG A 140 10.94 -2.64 -11.57
CA ARG A 140 10.41 -4.00 -11.76
C ARG A 140 9.08 -3.98 -12.51
N ASP A 141 8.20 -3.04 -12.21
CA ASP A 141 6.92 -2.92 -12.90
C ASP A 141 7.10 -2.55 -14.38
N LEU A 142 8.02 -1.63 -14.70
CA LEU A 142 8.37 -1.28 -16.07
C LEU A 142 8.93 -2.48 -16.85
N LEU A 143 9.76 -3.32 -16.20
CA LEU A 143 10.27 -4.55 -16.83
C LEU A 143 9.14 -5.53 -17.16
N ARG A 144 8.18 -5.70 -16.25
CA ARG A 144 6.98 -6.52 -16.47
C ARG A 144 6.14 -5.98 -17.62
N ARG A 145 5.79 -4.69 -17.59
CA ARG A 145 5.02 -4.02 -18.66
C ARG A 145 5.70 -4.17 -20.01
N LYS A 146 7.03 -4.01 -20.07
CA LYS A 146 7.80 -4.24 -21.31
C LYS A 146 7.65 -5.67 -21.82
N ALA A 147 7.80 -6.67 -20.96
CA ALA A 147 7.68 -8.07 -21.35
C ALA A 147 6.27 -8.37 -21.89
N ASP A 148 5.23 -7.86 -21.23
CA ASP A 148 3.83 -8.00 -21.65
C ASP A 148 3.59 -7.35 -23.03
N LEU A 149 4.13 -6.15 -23.24
CA LEU A 149 4.04 -5.44 -24.51
C LEU A 149 4.78 -6.16 -25.65
N ILE A 150 5.98 -6.70 -25.39
CA ILE A 150 6.71 -7.50 -26.38
C ILE A 150 5.88 -8.74 -26.75
N GLY A 151 5.32 -9.43 -25.77
CA GLY A 151 4.45 -10.58 -26.01
C GLY A 151 3.22 -10.22 -26.84
N ARG A 152 2.57 -9.10 -26.55
CA ARG A 152 1.45 -8.57 -27.36
C ARG A 152 1.89 -8.23 -28.78
N LEU A 153 3.02 -7.56 -28.94
CA LEU A 153 3.57 -7.16 -30.24
C LEU A 153 3.83 -8.37 -31.13
N GLN A 154 4.45 -9.43 -30.58
CA GLN A 154 4.76 -10.67 -31.32
C GLN A 154 3.52 -11.41 -31.84
N ARG A 155 2.35 -11.20 -31.21
CA ARG A 155 1.08 -11.83 -31.62
C ARG A 155 0.21 -10.91 -32.49
N THR A 156 0.60 -9.66 -32.70
CA THR A 156 -0.17 -8.67 -33.47
C THR A 156 0.33 -8.66 -34.92
N ASP A 157 -0.58 -8.83 -35.89
CA ASP A 157 -0.20 -8.78 -37.30
C ASP A 157 0.05 -7.33 -37.75
N ALA A 158 1.28 -7.01 -38.15
CA ALA A 158 1.66 -5.64 -38.53
C ALA A 158 0.96 -5.11 -39.79
N THR A 159 0.39 -6.00 -40.63
CA THR A 159 -0.29 -5.67 -41.88
C THR A 159 -1.78 -5.49 -41.66
N HIS A 160 -2.40 -6.43 -40.95
CA HIS A 160 -3.84 -6.47 -40.73
C HIS A 160 -4.29 -5.70 -39.48
N GLU A 161 -3.42 -5.56 -38.47
CA GLU A 161 -3.70 -4.85 -37.20
C GLU A 161 -2.76 -3.64 -37.00
N ARG A 162 -2.59 -2.83 -38.04
CA ARG A 162 -1.60 -1.73 -38.07
C ARG A 162 -1.73 -0.72 -36.92
N GLU A 163 -2.95 -0.31 -36.58
CA GLU A 163 -3.19 0.67 -35.50
C GLU A 163 -2.74 0.13 -34.14
N ARG A 164 -3.17 -1.09 -33.82
CA ARG A 164 -2.78 -1.80 -32.60
C ARG A 164 -1.27 -2.02 -32.51
N TYR A 165 -0.64 -2.39 -33.62
CA TYR A 165 0.82 -2.54 -33.68
C TYR A 165 1.53 -1.23 -33.34
N GLN A 166 1.07 -0.10 -33.90
CA GLN A 166 1.63 1.22 -33.62
C GLN A 166 1.38 1.68 -32.17
N GLU A 167 0.22 1.38 -31.60
CA GLU A 167 -0.08 1.63 -30.18
C GLU A 167 0.92 0.93 -29.26
N ILE A 168 1.12 -0.37 -29.46
CA ILE A 168 2.06 -1.16 -28.65
C ILE A 168 3.50 -0.62 -28.79
N GLN A 169 3.91 -0.20 -29.99
CA GLN A 169 5.22 0.44 -30.19
C GLN A 169 5.36 1.76 -29.44
N ARG A 170 4.31 2.60 -29.41
CA ARG A 170 4.31 3.84 -28.62
C ARG A 170 4.41 3.56 -27.12
N GLU A 171 3.63 2.60 -26.63
CA GLU A 171 3.69 2.15 -25.23
C GLU A 171 5.10 1.63 -24.87
N LEU A 172 5.76 0.88 -25.76
CA LEU A 172 7.14 0.40 -25.56
C LEU A 172 8.15 1.56 -25.48
N MET A 173 8.03 2.57 -26.34
CA MET A 173 8.89 3.75 -26.30
C MET A 173 8.70 4.54 -25.00
N GLN A 174 7.46 4.64 -24.52
CA GLN A 174 7.13 5.29 -23.26
C GLN A 174 7.79 4.58 -22.07
N VAL A 175 7.69 3.24 -22.00
CA VAL A 175 8.36 2.43 -20.96
C VAL A 175 9.88 2.63 -20.98
N GLU A 176 10.49 2.72 -22.15
CA GLU A 176 11.94 2.98 -22.28
C GLU A 176 12.34 4.41 -21.91
N ALA A 177 11.46 5.39 -22.12
CA ALA A 177 11.68 6.76 -21.66
C ALA A 177 11.62 6.83 -20.13
N GLU A 178 10.60 6.24 -19.52
CA GLU A 178 10.45 6.19 -18.06
C GLU A 178 11.62 5.47 -17.37
N ARG A 179 12.08 4.35 -17.96
CA ARG A 179 13.23 3.60 -17.44
C ARG A 179 14.53 4.40 -17.48
N ARG A 180 14.72 5.27 -18.48
CA ARG A 180 15.87 6.17 -18.56
C ARG A 180 15.78 7.26 -17.50
N ALA A 181 14.62 7.87 -17.35
CA ALA A 181 14.38 8.90 -16.34
C ALA A 181 14.58 8.39 -14.90
N LEU A 182 14.41 7.09 -14.63
CA LEU A 182 14.70 6.49 -13.31
C LEU A 182 16.19 6.33 -12.99
N ARG A 183 17.07 6.38 -13.99
CA ARG A 183 18.52 6.20 -13.83
C ARG A 183 19.27 7.53 -13.73
N GLU A 184 18.63 8.60 -14.15
CA GLU A 184 19.11 9.98 -14.09
C GLU A 184 18.81 10.58 -12.71
#